data_AF-A0A3M6XLP5-F1
#
_entry.id   AF-A0A3M6XLP5-F1
#
_cell.length_a   1.000
_cell.length_b   1.000
_cell.length_c   1.000
_cell.angle_alpha   90.00
_cell.angle_beta   90.00
_cell.angle_gamma   90.00
#
_symmetry.space_group_name_H-M   'P 1'
#
loop_
_entity.id
_entity.type
_entity.pdbx_description
1 polymer ?
#
loop_
_entity_poly.entity_id
_entity_poly.type
_entity_poly.pdbx_seq_one_letter_code
_entity_poly.pdbx_strand_id
1 'polypeptide(L)'
;ALRQASAPRVQQRTFVSAVNAASRPSVQPAQKAIASSFVQQTRGAKTVDFAGDKEKVYERNDWPHDKLLDYFKNDTLALIGYGSQGHGQGLNLRDNGLNVIVGVRKDGASWKEAIQDGWVPGKNLFEVDEAIQKGSIIMNLLSDAAQSETWPRIKPMLTKGKTLYFSHGFSPVFKDQTKVDVPNDIDVILVAPKGSGRTVRTLFREGRGINSSFAVFQDV
;
A
#
# COMPACT_ATOMS: atom_id res chain seq x y z
N ALA A 1 59.08 25.62 28.73
CA ALA A 1 59.78 24.46 29.32
C ALA A 1 59.03 23.20 28.91
N LEU A 2 59.61 22.43 27.98
CA LEU A 2 59.20 21.09 27.60
C LEU A 2 59.35 20.12 28.78
N ARG A 3 58.47 19.12 28.89
CA ARG A 3 58.88 17.72 29.14
C ARG A 3 57.74 16.74 28.89
N GLN A 4 57.95 15.95 27.84
CA GLN A 4 57.32 14.65 27.58
C GLN A 4 57.52 13.72 28.78
N ALA A 5 56.52 12.90 29.09
CA ALA A 5 56.69 11.73 29.93
C ALA A 5 56.70 10.48 29.05
N SER A 6 57.83 9.78 29.11
CA SER A 6 58.26 8.63 28.34
C SER A 6 57.64 7.30 28.80
N ALA A 7 57.43 6.38 27.86
CA ALA A 7 57.10 4.98 28.12
C ALA A 7 58.26 4.20 28.80
N PRO A 8 57.97 3.14 29.57
CA PRO A 8 58.94 2.08 29.84
C PRO A 8 58.67 0.83 29.00
N ARG A 9 59.72 0.02 28.94
CA ARG A 9 60.10 -0.95 27.91
C ARG A 9 59.80 -2.39 28.33
N VAL A 10 59.49 -3.18 27.32
CA VAL A 10 59.37 -4.65 27.23
C VAL A 10 60.30 -5.44 28.16
N GLN A 11 59.75 -6.47 28.82
CA GLN A 11 60.51 -7.62 29.30
C GLN A 11 60.10 -8.87 28.51
N GLN A 12 61.01 -9.34 27.67
CA GLN A 12 60.90 -10.60 26.95
C GLN A 12 61.04 -11.77 27.93
N ARG A 13 60.18 -12.78 27.81
CA ARG A 13 60.48 -14.15 28.21
C ARG A 13 60.12 -15.09 27.07
N THR A 14 61.17 -15.51 26.35
CA THR A 14 61.22 -16.70 25.51
C THR A 14 60.87 -17.94 26.32
N PHE A 15 59.95 -18.77 25.83
CA PHE A 15 59.96 -20.20 26.09
C PHE A 15 59.66 -20.97 24.81
N VAL A 16 60.43 -22.03 24.67
CA VAL A 16 60.73 -22.81 23.48
C VAL A 16 59.58 -23.76 23.13
N SER A 17 59.44 -23.96 21.82
CA SER A 17 58.55 -24.91 21.15
C SER A 17 58.72 -26.35 21.67
N ALA A 18 57.61 -27.02 21.96
CA ALA A 18 57.54 -28.48 22.03
C ALA A 18 56.38 -28.94 21.15
N VAL A 19 56.74 -29.43 19.96
CA VAL A 19 55.85 -30.02 18.97
C VAL A 19 55.53 -31.43 19.45
N ASN A 20 54.27 -31.71 19.79
CA ASN A 20 53.79 -33.09 19.92
C ASN A 20 52.79 -33.37 18.80
N ALA A 21 53.29 -34.10 17.80
CA ALA A 21 52.50 -34.66 16.72
C ALA A 21 51.66 -35.81 17.27
N ALA A 22 50.36 -35.59 17.40
CA ALA A 22 49.38 -36.66 17.58
C ALA A 22 48.33 -36.51 16.47
N SER A 23 48.42 -37.41 15.49
CA SER A 23 47.52 -37.57 14.36
C SER A 23 46.08 -37.85 14.84
N ARG A 24 45.18 -36.89 14.63
CA ARG A 24 43.73 -37.06 14.79
C ARG A 24 43.13 -37.48 13.44
N PRO A 25 42.30 -38.52 13.36
CA PRO A 25 41.63 -38.88 12.12
C PRO A 25 40.61 -37.79 11.75
N SER A 26 40.65 -37.36 10.49
CA SER A 26 39.72 -36.38 9.92
C SER A 26 38.31 -36.97 9.83
N VAL A 27 37.38 -36.45 10.60
CA VAL A 27 35.95 -36.71 10.40
C VAL A 27 35.46 -35.76 9.31
N GLN A 28 35.13 -36.29 8.14
CA GLN A 28 34.42 -35.54 7.11
C GLN A 28 32.98 -35.27 7.58
N PRO A 29 32.47 -34.03 7.54
CA PRO A 29 31.06 -33.80 7.76
C PRO A 29 30.28 -34.25 6.51
N ALA A 30 29.40 -35.23 6.68
CA ALA A 30 28.44 -35.62 5.66
C ALA A 30 27.45 -34.45 5.42
N GLN A 31 27.62 -33.74 4.31
CA GLN A 31 26.62 -32.78 3.82
C GLN A 31 25.41 -33.56 3.29
N LYS A 32 24.42 -33.80 4.14
CA LYS A 32 23.05 -34.01 3.66
C LYS A 32 22.45 -32.64 3.37
N ALA A 33 22.60 -32.19 2.12
CA ALA A 33 21.78 -31.12 1.59
C ALA A 33 20.33 -31.62 1.55
N ILE A 34 19.56 -31.34 2.59
CA ILE A 34 18.11 -31.35 2.48
C ILE A 34 17.78 -30.11 1.67
N ALA A 35 17.66 -30.27 0.35
CA ALA A 35 16.99 -29.28 -0.47
C ALA A 35 15.56 -29.17 0.05
N SER A 36 15.30 -28.21 0.94
CA SER A 36 13.94 -27.81 1.22
C SER A 36 13.42 -27.23 -0.08
N SER A 37 12.66 -28.03 -0.82
CA SER A 37 11.76 -27.50 -1.82
C SER A 37 10.83 -26.56 -1.08
N PHE A 38 11.16 -25.27 -1.07
CA PHE A 38 10.17 -24.23 -0.87
C PHE A 38 9.24 -24.34 -2.08
N VAL A 39 8.29 -25.26 -1.99
CA VAL A 39 7.10 -25.21 -2.81
C VAL A 39 6.47 -23.90 -2.40
N GLN A 40 6.68 -22.87 -3.21
CA GLN A 40 5.98 -21.61 -3.10
C GLN A 40 4.53 -21.93 -3.41
N GLN A 41 3.83 -22.32 -2.35
CA GLN A 41 2.44 -22.68 -2.41
C GLN A 41 1.71 -21.37 -2.66
N THR A 42 1.41 -21.08 -3.93
CA THR A 42 0.42 -20.09 -4.34
C THR A 42 -0.94 -20.61 -3.86
N ARG A 43 -1.16 -20.52 -2.54
CA ARG A 43 -2.45 -20.79 -1.92
C ARG A 43 -3.32 -19.59 -2.23
N GLY A 44 -4.34 -19.81 -3.07
CA GLY A 44 -5.46 -18.89 -3.24
C GLY A 44 -6.14 -18.57 -1.91
N ALA A 45 -7.17 -17.72 -1.98
CA ALA A 45 -7.99 -17.27 -0.86
C ALA A 45 -8.18 -18.35 0.22
N LYS A 46 -7.80 -18.01 1.45
CA LYS A 46 -7.82 -18.95 2.59
C LYS A 46 -9.11 -18.79 3.36
N THR A 47 -9.70 -19.91 3.75
CA THR A 47 -10.70 -19.92 4.80
C THR A 47 -10.00 -19.90 6.15
N VAL A 48 -10.22 -18.85 6.92
CA VAL A 48 -9.67 -18.68 8.27
C VAL A 48 -10.81 -18.84 9.27
N ASP A 49 -10.57 -19.58 10.34
CA ASP A 49 -11.54 -19.79 11.42
C ASP A 49 -11.32 -18.73 12.51
N PHE A 50 -12.33 -17.89 12.73
CA PHE A 50 -12.38 -16.88 13.76
C PHE A 50 -13.37 -17.32 14.84
N ALA A 51 -12.86 -18.02 15.86
CA ALA A 51 -13.64 -18.46 17.02
C ALA A 51 -14.90 -19.29 16.67
N GLY A 52 -14.82 -20.11 15.61
CA GLY A 52 -15.91 -20.93 15.08
C GLY A 52 -16.52 -20.40 13.79
N ASP A 53 -16.31 -19.12 13.47
CA ASP A 53 -16.80 -18.49 12.25
C ASP A 53 -15.76 -18.56 11.14
N LYS A 54 -16.07 -19.31 10.08
CA LYS A 54 -15.16 -19.48 8.94
C LYS A 54 -15.34 -18.35 7.94
N GLU A 55 -14.32 -17.52 7.80
CA GLU A 55 -14.31 -16.40 6.86
C GLU A 55 -13.31 -16.60 5.73
N LYS A 56 -13.61 -16.03 4.55
CA LYS A 56 -12.70 -16.02 3.41
C LYS A 56 -11.78 -14.80 3.48
N VAL A 57 -10.48 -15.04 3.57
CA VAL A 57 -9.44 -14.02 3.63
C VAL A 57 -8.56 -14.11 2.38
N TYR A 58 -8.25 -12.94 1.81
CA TYR A 58 -7.34 -12.81 0.69
C TYR A 58 -6.01 -12.23 1.18
N GLU A 59 -4.91 -12.84 0.78
CA GLU A 59 -3.56 -12.41 1.09
C GLU A 59 -2.93 -11.71 -0.11
N ARG A 60 -1.87 -10.93 0.14
CA ARG A 60 -1.10 -10.26 -0.92
C ARG A 60 -0.63 -11.23 -2.00
N ASN A 61 -0.29 -12.47 -1.63
CA ASN A 61 0.20 -13.48 -2.56
C ASN A 61 -0.88 -14.01 -3.53
N ASP A 62 -2.17 -13.77 -3.27
CA ASP A 62 -3.27 -14.10 -4.20
C ASP A 62 -3.30 -13.17 -5.42
N TRP A 63 -2.70 -11.99 -5.26
CA TRP A 63 -2.59 -10.92 -6.25
C TRP A 63 -1.14 -10.45 -6.34
N PRO A 64 -0.25 -11.27 -6.92
CA PRO A 64 1.13 -10.86 -7.17
C PRO A 64 1.18 -9.62 -8.06
N HIS A 65 2.27 -8.87 -7.95
CA HIS A 65 2.43 -7.55 -8.58
C HIS A 65 2.18 -7.55 -10.08
N ASP A 66 2.71 -8.53 -10.83
CA ASP A 66 2.52 -8.62 -12.28
C ASP A 66 1.04 -8.84 -12.66
N LYS A 67 0.32 -9.68 -11.89
CA LYS A 67 -1.11 -9.93 -12.10
C LYS A 67 -1.93 -8.68 -11.82
N LEU A 68 -1.56 -7.92 -10.78
CA LEU A 68 -2.20 -6.64 -10.45
C LEU A 68 -2.06 -5.64 -11.60
N LEU A 69 -0.84 -5.49 -12.12
CA LEU A 69 -0.54 -4.57 -13.22
C LEU A 69 -1.27 -4.96 -14.51
N ASP A 70 -1.27 -6.25 -14.86
CA ASP A 70 -1.97 -6.72 -16.05
C ASP A 70 -3.50 -6.53 -15.96
N TYR A 71 -4.08 -6.73 -14.77
CA TYR A 71 -5.51 -6.55 -14.55
C TYR A 71 -5.93 -5.09 -14.74
N PHE A 72 -5.20 -4.14 -14.16
CA PHE A 72 -5.53 -2.71 -14.19
C PHE A 72 -4.84 -1.92 -15.32
N LYS A 73 -4.22 -2.59 -16.31
CA LYS A 73 -3.43 -1.92 -17.36
C LYS A 73 -4.22 -0.92 -18.21
N ASN A 74 -5.53 -1.11 -18.32
CA ASN A 74 -6.43 -0.24 -19.08
C ASN A 74 -7.19 0.74 -18.19
N ASP A 75 -6.99 0.68 -16.87
CA ASP A 75 -7.71 1.51 -15.92
C ASP A 75 -6.95 2.79 -15.59
N THR A 76 -7.72 3.81 -15.24
CA THR A 76 -7.21 5.04 -14.64
C THR A 76 -7.87 5.21 -13.30
N LEU A 77 -7.09 5.12 -12.22
CA LEU A 77 -7.57 5.31 -10.86
C LEU A 77 -7.54 6.81 -10.54
N ALA A 78 -8.70 7.44 -10.44
CA ALA A 78 -8.84 8.84 -10.10
C ALA A 78 -9.09 9.01 -8.60
N LEU A 79 -8.06 9.45 -7.85
CA LEU A 79 -8.19 9.76 -6.43
C LEU A 79 -8.77 11.15 -6.23
N ILE A 80 -9.99 11.21 -5.74
CA ILE A 80 -10.69 12.46 -5.46
C ILE A 80 -10.47 12.81 -3.99
N GLY A 81 -9.65 13.83 -3.76
CA GLY A 81 -9.18 14.22 -2.43
C GLY A 81 -7.78 13.67 -2.11
N TYR A 82 -6.97 14.53 -1.48
CA TYR A 82 -5.60 14.22 -1.09
C TYR A 82 -5.38 14.51 0.41
N GLY A 83 -6.37 14.13 1.23
CA GLY A 83 -6.23 14.10 2.68
C GLY A 83 -5.48 12.85 3.17
N SER A 84 -5.73 12.40 4.40
CA SER A 84 -5.02 11.25 5.00
C SER A 84 -5.02 9.99 4.10
N GLN A 85 -6.21 9.48 3.74
CA GLN A 85 -6.32 8.27 2.90
C GLN A 85 -5.91 8.53 1.44
N GLY A 86 -6.27 9.68 0.87
CA GLY A 86 -5.87 10.08 -0.49
C GLY A 86 -4.35 10.09 -0.68
N HIS A 87 -3.63 10.71 0.26
CA HIS A 87 -2.17 10.70 0.29
C HIS A 87 -1.60 9.27 0.42
N GLY A 88 -2.07 8.51 1.40
CA GLY A 88 -1.53 7.17 1.67
C GLY A 88 -1.78 6.17 0.54
N GLN A 89 -3.01 6.10 0.05
CA GLN A 89 -3.40 5.20 -1.02
C GLN A 89 -2.81 5.65 -2.36
N GLY A 90 -2.88 6.95 -2.68
CA GLY A 90 -2.38 7.47 -3.96
C GLY A 90 -0.91 7.19 -4.18
N LEU A 91 -0.08 7.48 -3.17
CA LEU A 91 1.35 7.21 -3.24
C LEU A 91 1.66 5.73 -3.34
N ASN A 92 0.93 4.87 -2.60
CA ASN A 92 1.15 3.43 -2.67
C ASN A 92 0.74 2.86 -4.03
N LEU A 93 -0.40 3.30 -4.60
CA LEU A 93 -0.84 2.86 -5.92
C LEU A 93 0.17 3.29 -7.01
N ARG A 94 0.62 4.55 -6.96
CA ARG A 94 1.66 5.08 -7.87
C ARG A 94 2.96 4.29 -7.78
N ASP A 95 3.45 4.04 -6.56
CA ASP A 95 4.71 3.32 -6.36
C ASP A 95 4.58 1.83 -6.73
N ASN A 96 3.36 1.28 -6.77
CA ASN A 96 3.07 -0.03 -7.36
C ASN A 96 2.97 0.01 -8.90
N GLY A 97 3.15 1.16 -9.55
CA GLY A 97 3.13 1.27 -11.01
C GLY A 97 1.74 1.32 -11.65
N LEU A 98 0.68 1.51 -10.85
CA LEU A 98 -0.67 1.69 -11.39
C LEU A 98 -0.83 3.08 -12.02
N ASN A 99 -1.71 3.16 -13.02
CA ASN A 99 -2.07 4.43 -13.64
C ASN A 99 -3.02 5.21 -12.74
N VAL A 100 -2.47 6.19 -12.04
CA VAL A 100 -3.13 6.93 -10.97
C VAL A 100 -3.05 8.42 -11.25
N ILE A 101 -4.19 9.09 -11.08
CA ILE A 101 -4.31 10.55 -11.16
C ILE A 101 -4.98 11.09 -9.89
N VAL A 102 -4.64 12.31 -9.51
CA VAL A 102 -5.20 12.98 -8.33
C VAL A 102 -6.10 14.13 -8.77
N GLY A 103 -7.31 14.17 -8.24
CA GLY A 103 -8.29 15.24 -8.39
C GLY A 103 -8.44 16.02 -7.08
N VAL A 104 -7.97 17.27 -7.05
CA VAL A 104 -8.13 18.18 -5.90
C VAL A 104 -8.43 19.60 -6.34
N ARG A 105 -8.91 20.45 -5.43
CA ARG A 105 -9.18 21.86 -5.71
C ARG A 105 -7.87 22.57 -6.08
N LYS A 106 -7.85 23.22 -7.25
CA LYS A 106 -6.69 23.96 -7.77
C LYS A 106 -6.18 24.99 -6.77
N ASP A 107 -4.86 25.10 -6.67
CA ASP A 107 -4.13 26.06 -5.82
C ASP A 107 -4.40 25.98 -4.31
N GLY A 108 -5.18 25.00 -3.86
CA GLY A 108 -5.45 24.72 -2.44
C GLY A 108 -4.27 24.06 -1.72
N ALA A 109 -4.43 23.82 -0.41
CA ALA A 109 -3.40 23.17 0.41
C ALA A 109 -3.04 21.77 -0.11
N SER A 110 -4.04 20.91 -0.32
CA SER A 110 -3.85 19.57 -0.86
C SER A 110 -3.26 19.54 -2.28
N TRP A 111 -3.48 20.58 -3.09
CA TRP A 111 -2.85 20.72 -4.40
C TRP A 111 -1.35 20.95 -4.27
N LYS A 112 -0.94 21.85 -3.36
CA LYS A 112 0.47 22.13 -3.08
C LYS A 112 1.17 20.92 -2.47
N GLU A 113 0.51 20.23 -1.55
CA GLU A 113 1.01 18.96 -0.97
C GLU A 113 1.20 17.89 -2.05
N ALA A 114 0.23 17.73 -2.96
CA ALA A 114 0.37 16.79 -4.06
C ALA A 114 1.58 17.14 -4.95
N ILE A 115 1.81 18.42 -5.26
CA ILE A 115 3.01 18.83 -6.01
C ILE A 115 4.30 18.47 -5.26
N GLN A 116 4.37 18.70 -3.95
CA GLN A 116 5.52 18.36 -3.13
C GLN A 116 5.82 16.86 -3.13
N ASP A 117 4.78 16.04 -3.20
CA ASP A 117 4.88 14.58 -3.31
C ASP A 117 5.19 14.07 -4.73
N GLY A 118 5.34 14.97 -5.70
CA GLY A 118 5.74 14.66 -7.08
C GLY A 118 4.58 14.40 -8.03
N TRP A 119 3.35 14.79 -7.67
CA TRP A 119 2.24 14.85 -8.62
C TRP A 119 2.38 16.10 -9.51
N VAL A 120 2.19 15.95 -10.81
CA VAL A 120 2.50 16.96 -11.82
C VAL A 120 1.21 17.50 -12.44
N PRO A 121 0.91 18.81 -12.27
CA PRO A 121 -0.22 19.47 -12.89
C PRO A 121 -0.34 19.18 -14.39
N GLY A 122 -1.53 18.82 -14.85
CA GLY A 122 -1.80 18.54 -16.27
C GLY A 122 -1.31 17.17 -16.76
N LYS A 123 -0.58 16.40 -15.94
CA LYS A 123 -0.14 15.04 -16.25
C LYS A 123 -0.85 14.01 -15.39
N ASN A 124 -0.76 14.13 -14.07
CA ASN A 124 -1.38 13.22 -13.11
C ASN A 124 -1.93 13.96 -11.87
N LEU A 125 -2.07 15.28 -11.95
CA LEU A 125 -2.75 16.14 -11.00
C LEU A 125 -3.68 17.08 -11.76
N PHE A 126 -4.95 17.03 -11.42
CA PHE A 126 -6.03 17.73 -12.12
C PHE A 126 -7.03 18.30 -11.13
N GLU A 127 -7.90 19.18 -11.61
CA GLU A 127 -9.11 19.53 -10.87
C GLU A 127 -10.04 18.33 -10.75
N VAL A 128 -10.90 18.34 -9.73
CA VAL A 128 -11.77 17.20 -9.38
C VAL A 128 -12.56 16.68 -10.58
N ASP A 129 -13.23 17.56 -11.32
CA ASP A 129 -14.08 17.16 -12.45
C ASP A 129 -13.28 16.53 -13.59
N GLU A 130 -12.13 17.13 -13.90
CA GLU A 130 -11.25 16.62 -14.94
C GLU A 130 -10.69 15.24 -14.57
N ALA A 131 -10.33 15.03 -13.30
CA ALA A 131 -9.92 13.72 -12.82
C ALA A 131 -11.04 12.68 -12.93
N ILE A 132 -12.28 13.04 -12.57
CA ILE A 132 -13.44 12.14 -12.67
C ILE A 132 -13.73 11.77 -14.14
N GLN A 133 -13.62 12.74 -15.05
CA GLN A 133 -13.80 12.49 -16.48
C GLN A 133 -12.77 11.50 -17.03
N LYS A 134 -11.49 11.66 -16.65
CA LYS A 134 -10.38 10.80 -17.10
C LYS A 134 -10.35 9.43 -16.43
N GLY A 135 -10.89 9.29 -15.22
CA GLY A 135 -10.85 8.04 -14.45
C GLY A 135 -11.85 6.97 -14.92
N SER A 136 -11.43 5.70 -14.92
CA SER A 136 -12.36 4.55 -14.97
C SER A 136 -12.81 4.15 -13.56
N ILE A 137 -11.90 4.22 -12.58
CA ILE A 137 -12.19 3.93 -11.16
C ILE A 137 -12.10 5.24 -10.37
N ILE A 138 -13.24 5.70 -9.87
CA ILE A 138 -13.36 6.97 -9.14
C ILE A 138 -13.26 6.69 -7.65
N MET A 139 -12.11 7.00 -7.06
CA MET A 139 -11.86 6.80 -5.64
C MET A 139 -12.26 8.05 -4.85
N ASN A 140 -13.49 8.06 -4.32
CA ASN A 140 -13.99 9.17 -3.52
C ASN A 140 -13.42 9.11 -2.10
N LEU A 141 -12.32 9.84 -1.87
CA LEU A 141 -11.53 9.86 -0.64
C LEU A 141 -11.64 11.21 0.10
N LEU A 142 -12.67 12.00 -0.24
CA LEU A 142 -13.06 13.19 0.50
C LEU A 142 -13.57 12.81 1.90
N SER A 143 -13.61 13.78 2.82
CA SER A 143 -14.31 13.59 4.10
C SER A 143 -15.80 13.34 3.85
N ASP A 144 -16.48 12.60 4.74
CA ASP A 144 -17.90 12.28 4.56
C ASP A 144 -18.79 13.53 4.39
N ALA A 145 -18.46 14.62 5.10
CA ALA A 145 -19.12 15.91 4.93
C ALA A 145 -18.90 16.51 3.52
N ALA A 146 -17.65 16.47 3.03
CA ALA A 146 -17.34 16.96 1.69
C ALA A 146 -17.93 16.05 0.60
N GLN A 147 -18.03 14.74 0.82
CA GLN A 147 -18.74 13.83 -0.08
C GLN A 147 -20.20 14.26 -0.21
N SER A 148 -20.88 14.53 0.91
CA SER A 148 -22.27 15.00 0.94
C SER A 148 -22.45 16.34 0.21
N GLU A 149 -21.57 17.31 0.49
CA GLU A 149 -21.61 18.65 -0.11
C GLU A 149 -21.38 18.63 -1.62
N THR A 150 -20.43 17.81 -2.09
CA THR A 150 -20.01 17.78 -3.50
C THR A 150 -20.80 16.79 -4.34
N TRP A 151 -21.62 15.92 -3.72
CA TRP A 151 -22.36 14.87 -4.39
C TRP A 151 -23.21 15.33 -5.58
N PRO A 152 -23.99 16.43 -5.48
CA PRO A 152 -24.81 16.89 -6.61
C PRO A 152 -23.99 17.22 -7.86
N ARG A 153 -22.72 17.62 -7.67
CA ARG A 153 -21.78 17.90 -8.76
C ARG A 153 -21.07 16.64 -9.25
N ILE A 154 -20.70 15.73 -8.34
CA ILE A 154 -19.96 14.50 -8.68
C ILE A 154 -20.86 13.48 -9.39
N LYS A 155 -22.06 13.25 -8.86
CA LYS A 155 -22.97 12.18 -9.31
C LYS A 155 -23.23 12.19 -10.82
N PRO A 156 -23.51 13.32 -11.49
CA PRO A 156 -23.76 13.34 -12.93
C PRO A 156 -22.56 12.90 -13.79
N MET A 157 -21.34 12.91 -13.25
CA MET A 157 -20.13 12.48 -13.96
C MET A 157 -19.82 10.99 -13.76
N LEU A 158 -20.56 10.30 -12.88
CA LEU A 158 -20.43 8.87 -12.63
C LEU A 158 -21.28 8.08 -13.63
N THR A 159 -20.76 7.98 -14.86
CA THR A 159 -21.44 7.33 -15.99
C THR A 159 -21.17 5.82 -16.06
N LYS A 160 -22.05 5.09 -16.77
CA LYS A 160 -21.88 3.66 -17.09
C LYS A 160 -20.45 3.31 -17.52
N GLY A 161 -19.96 2.18 -17.02
CA GLY A 161 -18.60 1.68 -17.27
C GLY A 161 -17.53 2.24 -16.33
N LYS A 162 -17.89 3.19 -15.45
CA LYS A 162 -17.03 3.58 -14.31
C LYS A 162 -17.30 2.69 -13.11
N THR A 163 -16.34 2.63 -12.21
CA THR A 163 -16.49 2.05 -10.87
C THR A 163 -16.33 3.15 -9.83
N LEU A 164 -17.24 3.22 -8.87
CA LEU A 164 -17.15 4.11 -7.72
C LEU A 164 -16.53 3.38 -6.52
N TYR A 165 -15.48 3.95 -5.96
CA TYR A 165 -14.75 3.41 -4.82
C TYR A 165 -14.88 4.33 -3.60
N PHE A 166 -15.09 3.72 -2.43
CA PHE A 166 -15.00 4.37 -1.13
C PHE A 166 -13.97 3.68 -0.22
N SER A 167 -13.45 4.42 0.77
CA SER A 167 -12.67 3.82 1.87
C SER A 167 -13.42 3.74 3.20
N HIS A 168 -14.67 4.17 3.22
CA HIS A 168 -15.57 4.03 4.35
C HIS A 168 -17.02 4.01 3.86
N GLY A 169 -17.90 3.27 4.55
CA GLY A 169 -19.28 3.06 4.10
C GLY A 169 -20.26 4.15 4.52
N PHE A 170 -19.84 5.14 5.33
CA PHE A 170 -20.75 6.09 5.97
C PHE A 170 -21.68 6.80 4.97
N SER A 171 -21.10 7.44 3.94
CA SER A 171 -21.88 8.19 2.97
C SER A 171 -22.94 7.37 2.23
N PRO A 172 -22.61 6.25 1.54
CA PRO A 172 -23.61 5.47 0.82
C PRO A 172 -24.60 4.72 1.73
N VAL A 173 -24.16 4.28 2.93
CA VAL A 173 -25.04 3.56 3.87
C VAL A 173 -26.06 4.51 4.51
N PHE A 174 -25.65 5.71 4.91
CA PHE A 174 -26.52 6.72 5.52
C PHE A 174 -27.02 7.75 4.50
N LYS A 175 -27.26 7.32 3.25
CA LYS A 175 -27.67 8.19 2.13
C LYS A 175 -28.89 9.07 2.42
N ASP A 176 -29.81 8.64 3.28
CA ASP A 176 -30.97 9.43 3.67
C ASP A 176 -30.59 10.72 4.43
N GLN A 177 -29.44 10.69 5.12
CA GLN A 177 -28.87 11.83 5.85
C GLN A 177 -27.82 12.58 5.02
N THR A 178 -26.90 11.84 4.40
CA THR A 178 -25.75 12.41 3.67
C THR A 178 -26.11 12.89 2.26
N LYS A 179 -27.24 12.43 1.71
CA LYS A 179 -27.67 12.66 0.33
C LYS A 179 -26.70 12.11 -0.72
N VAL A 180 -25.84 11.16 -0.33
CA VAL A 180 -24.92 10.45 -1.23
C VAL A 180 -25.59 9.18 -1.75
N ASP A 181 -26.50 9.35 -2.73
CA ASP A 181 -27.18 8.26 -3.40
C ASP A 181 -26.45 7.84 -4.68
N VAL A 182 -25.82 6.66 -4.66
CA VAL A 182 -25.02 6.12 -5.76
C VAL A 182 -25.87 5.79 -7.00
N PRO A 183 -25.34 5.95 -8.23
CA PRO A 183 -26.02 5.49 -9.44
C PRO A 183 -26.21 3.96 -9.43
N ASN A 184 -27.30 3.48 -10.04
CA ASN A 184 -27.68 2.06 -10.06
C ASN A 184 -27.07 1.29 -11.25
N ASP A 185 -26.30 1.96 -12.12
CA ASP A 185 -25.76 1.45 -13.39
C ASP A 185 -24.23 1.47 -13.47
N ILE A 186 -23.55 1.54 -12.31
CA ILE A 186 -22.08 1.49 -12.17
C ILE A 186 -21.65 0.55 -11.05
N ASP A 187 -20.44 0.01 -11.09
CA ASP A 187 -19.95 -0.76 -9.93
C ASP A 187 -19.72 0.15 -8.73
N VAL A 188 -20.02 -0.34 -7.53
CA VAL A 188 -19.75 0.37 -6.28
C VAL A 188 -19.02 -0.57 -5.33
N ILE A 189 -17.77 -0.21 -5.02
CA ILE A 189 -16.87 -1.01 -4.21
C ILE A 189 -16.34 -0.20 -3.03
N LEU A 190 -15.84 -0.93 -2.02
CA LEU A 190 -15.19 -0.33 -0.87
C LEU A 190 -13.95 -1.12 -0.50
N VAL A 191 -12.86 -0.42 -0.17
CA VAL A 191 -11.72 -1.00 0.56
C VAL A 191 -11.39 -0.07 1.72
N ALA A 192 -11.51 -0.58 2.95
CA ALA A 192 -11.31 0.16 4.18
C ALA A 192 -10.06 -0.32 4.93
N PRO A 193 -8.92 0.37 4.78
CA PRO A 193 -7.72 0.14 5.59
C PRO A 193 -8.00 0.34 7.07
N LYS A 194 -7.56 -0.59 7.92
CA LYS A 194 -7.76 -0.56 9.38
C LYS A 194 -6.72 0.32 10.08
N GLY A 195 -6.55 1.54 9.58
CA GLY A 195 -5.69 2.56 10.17
C GLY A 195 -5.62 3.84 9.32
N SER A 196 -4.89 4.83 9.84
CA SER A 196 -4.75 6.13 9.18
C SER A 196 -4.01 6.00 7.84
N GLY A 197 -4.26 6.93 6.91
CA GLY A 197 -3.54 6.94 5.64
C GLY A 197 -2.04 7.22 5.79
N ARG A 198 -1.62 7.92 6.87
CA ARG A 198 -0.20 8.01 7.24
C ARG A 198 0.38 6.63 7.56
N THR A 199 -0.32 5.82 8.35
CA THR A 199 0.09 4.44 8.68
C THR A 199 0.13 3.57 7.43
N VAL A 200 -0.87 3.68 6.55
CA VAL A 200 -0.91 3.01 5.24
C VAL A 200 0.36 3.29 4.43
N ARG A 201 0.80 4.56 4.39
CA ARG A 201 2.02 4.95 3.67
C ARG A 201 3.29 4.48 4.35
N THR A 202 3.43 4.71 5.65
CA THR A 202 4.65 4.36 6.40
C THR A 202 4.92 2.85 6.33
N LEU A 203 3.91 2.03 6.62
CA LEU A 203 4.08 0.57 6.59
C LEU A 203 4.39 0.06 5.18
N PHE A 204 3.79 0.65 4.13
CA PHE A 204 4.11 0.28 2.75
C PHE A 204 5.59 0.52 2.41
N ARG A 205 6.14 1.68 2.80
CA ARG A 205 7.57 1.98 2.60
C ARG A 205 8.51 1.04 3.36
N GLU A 206 8.04 0.45 4.46
CA GLU A 206 8.74 -0.59 5.23
C GLU A 206 8.60 -2.00 4.63
N GLY A 207 7.94 -2.17 3.48
CA GLY A 207 7.63 -3.48 2.90
C GLY A 207 6.51 -4.24 3.62
N ARG A 208 5.86 -3.58 4.59
CA ARG A 208 4.74 -4.10 5.37
C ARG A 208 3.41 -3.65 4.75
N GLY A 209 2.31 -3.95 5.41
CA GLY A 209 0.98 -3.53 5.00
C GLY A 209 0.08 -3.35 6.21
N ILE A 210 -1.08 -2.78 5.97
CA ILE A 210 -2.16 -2.76 6.95
C ILE A 210 -3.29 -3.65 6.45
N ASN A 211 -3.96 -4.34 7.38
CA ASN A 211 -5.13 -5.12 7.01
C ASN A 211 -6.24 -4.19 6.54
N SER A 212 -7.04 -4.67 5.59
CA SER A 212 -8.19 -3.96 5.03
C SER A 212 -9.37 -4.91 4.96
N SER A 213 -10.58 -4.37 5.13
CA SER A 213 -11.79 -5.06 4.66
C SER A 213 -12.16 -4.51 3.29
N PHE A 214 -12.87 -5.31 2.50
CA PHE A 214 -13.46 -4.86 1.24
C PHE A 214 -14.94 -5.24 1.19
N ALA A 215 -15.70 -4.54 0.35
CA ALA A 215 -17.08 -4.86 0.07
C ALA A 215 -17.41 -4.54 -1.39
N VAL A 216 -18.35 -5.30 -1.95
CA VAL A 216 -18.99 -5.01 -3.23
C VAL A 216 -20.43 -4.65 -2.91
N PHE A 217 -20.76 -3.37 -3.07
CA PHE A 217 -22.09 -2.85 -2.79
C PHE A 217 -23.01 -3.00 -4.01
N GLN A 218 -22.46 -2.82 -5.22
CA GLN A 218 -23.13 -3.00 -6.49
C GLN A 218 -22.15 -3.56 -7.53
N ASP A 219 -22.60 -4.52 -8.32
CA ASP A 219 -21.86 -5.23 -9.39
C ASP A 219 -22.83 -5.39 -10.57
N VAL A 220 -22.65 -4.60 -11.64
CA VAL A 220 -23.68 -4.37 -12.70
C VAL A 220 -23.16 -4.39 -14.13
#